data_AF-A0A348V712-F1
#
_entry.id   AF-A0A348V712-F1
#
_cell.length_a   1.000
_cell.length_b   1.000
_cell.length_c   1.000
_cell.angle_alpha   90.00
_cell.angle_beta   90.00
_cell.angle_gamma   90.00
#
_symmetry.space_group_name_H-M   'P 1'
#
loop_
_entity.id
_entity.type
_entity.pdbx_description
1 polymer ?
#
loop_
_entity_poly.entity_id
_entity_poly.type
_entity_poly.pdbx_seq_one_letter_code
_entity_poly.pdbx_strand_id
1 'polypeptide(L)'
;MDDLYQNDRPAFDTRIAGFREAYNILQTHGLTTKDRLWVTSSNLNLFIRFKALVLTSPLMLFGFLNGLFPLLINKKLLSLFKDKQFVPSVRYASGLIFIPIFDLIQSLLLGTLTKDWLLSLVYFLVMPATFYFALYWRKWWKSALRDRKTARFRKQHPHLWEQVLKLTLLSDKR
;
A
#
# COMPACT_ATOMS: atom_id res chain seq x y z
N MET A 1 -9.74 -26.72 1.62
CA MET A 1 -8.88 -26.95 2.80
C MET A 1 -9.63 -27.70 3.86
N ASP A 2 -10.85 -27.27 4.19
CA ASP A 2 -11.69 -27.93 5.19
C ASP A 2 -12.06 -29.37 4.78
N ASP A 3 -12.37 -29.63 3.50
CA ASP A 3 -12.58 -30.98 2.99
C ASP A 3 -11.34 -31.88 3.06
N LEU A 4 -10.15 -31.35 2.78
CA LEU A 4 -8.90 -32.12 2.91
C LEU A 4 -8.59 -32.40 4.38
N TYR A 5 -8.85 -31.44 5.26
CA TYR A 5 -8.68 -31.62 6.70
C TYR A 5 -9.58 -32.73 7.26
N GLN A 6 -10.80 -32.85 6.74
CA GLN A 6 -11.79 -33.83 7.17
C GLN A 6 -11.63 -35.20 6.50
N ASN A 7 -11.27 -35.24 5.20
CA ASN A 7 -11.29 -36.47 4.40
C ASN A 7 -9.90 -37.03 4.06
N ASP A 8 -8.83 -36.22 4.10
CA ASP A 8 -7.46 -36.65 3.79
C ASP A 8 -6.42 -35.85 4.59
N ARG A 9 -6.34 -36.21 5.88
CA ARG A 9 -5.48 -35.54 6.84
C ARG A 9 -3.98 -35.57 6.45
N PRO A 10 -3.41 -36.69 5.97
CA PRO A 10 -2.03 -36.72 5.50
C PRO A 10 -1.74 -35.76 4.34
N ALA A 11 -2.66 -35.65 3.36
CA ALA A 11 -2.50 -34.70 2.27
C ALA A 11 -2.59 -33.24 2.75
N PHE A 12 -3.47 -32.95 3.71
CA PHE A 12 -3.56 -31.64 4.34
C PHE A 12 -2.26 -31.26 5.05
N ASP A 13 -1.72 -32.13 5.90
CA ASP A 13 -0.51 -31.84 6.68
C ASP A 13 0.71 -31.64 5.75
N THR A 14 0.83 -32.44 4.69
CA THR A 14 1.87 -32.28 3.65
C THR A 14 1.75 -30.91 2.96
N ARG A 15 0.52 -30.46 2.67
CA ARG A 15 0.25 -29.18 2.03
C ARG A 15 0.59 -28.00 2.94
N ILE A 16 0.25 -28.10 4.23
CA ILE A 16 0.62 -27.09 5.23
C ILE A 16 2.15 -27.03 5.43
N ALA A 17 2.83 -28.18 5.44
CA ALA A 17 4.28 -28.23 5.51
C ALA A 17 4.93 -27.51 4.33
N GLY A 18 4.45 -27.75 3.10
CA GLY A 18 4.93 -27.04 1.91
C GLY A 18 4.73 -25.53 1.96
N PHE A 19 3.58 -25.05 2.47
CA PHE A 19 3.36 -23.62 2.66
C PHE A 19 4.28 -23.01 3.72
N ARG A 20 4.53 -23.72 4.83
CA ARG A 20 5.48 -23.27 5.87
C ARG A 20 6.90 -23.20 5.33
N GLU A 21 7.32 -24.19 4.55
CA GLU A 21 8.63 -24.20 3.90
C GLU A 21 8.79 -23.02 2.92
N ALA A 22 7.81 -22.82 2.03
CA ALA A 22 7.80 -21.69 1.12
C ALA A 22 7.85 -20.33 1.86
N TYR A 23 7.08 -20.21 2.94
CA TYR A 23 7.09 -19.03 3.79
C TYR A 23 8.45 -18.79 4.45
N ASN A 24 9.09 -19.84 4.97
CA ASN A 24 10.41 -19.77 5.57
C ASN A 24 11.46 -19.32 4.55
N ILE A 25 11.47 -19.90 3.35
CA ILE A 25 12.40 -19.51 2.26
C ILE A 25 12.26 -18.01 1.94
N LEU A 26 11.02 -17.53 1.81
CA LEU A 26 10.73 -16.11 1.53
C LEU A 26 11.20 -15.21 2.68
N GLN A 27 10.86 -15.57 3.93
CA GLN A 27 11.26 -14.85 5.14
C GLN A 27 12.79 -14.72 5.25
N THR A 28 13.54 -15.81 5.02
CA THR A 28 15.02 -15.81 5.04
C THR A 28 15.61 -14.81 4.06
N HIS A 29 14.94 -14.56 2.93
CA HIS A 29 15.37 -13.58 1.92
C HIS A 29 14.64 -12.22 2.07
N GLY A 30 13.96 -12.03 3.20
CA GLY A 30 13.23 -10.83 3.59
C GLY A 30 11.95 -10.56 2.79
N LEU A 31 11.50 -11.49 1.96
CA LEU A 31 10.21 -11.40 1.27
C LEU A 31 9.07 -11.73 2.25
N THR A 32 7.89 -11.22 1.92
CA THR A 32 6.66 -11.36 2.72
C THR A 32 5.56 -11.98 1.88
N THR A 33 4.54 -12.57 2.52
CA THR A 33 3.37 -13.15 1.84
C THR A 33 2.59 -12.16 0.99
N LYS A 34 2.72 -10.86 1.29
CA LYS A 34 2.08 -9.82 0.52
C LYS A 34 2.77 -9.61 -0.84
N ASP A 35 4.02 -10.06 -1.02
CA ASP A 35 4.81 -9.81 -2.22
C ASP A 35 4.27 -10.68 -3.36
N ARG A 36 4.10 -10.09 -4.54
CA ARG A 36 3.43 -10.76 -5.65
C ARG A 36 4.37 -11.79 -6.26
N LEU A 37 4.14 -13.06 -5.93
CA LEU A 37 4.94 -14.15 -6.47
C LEU A 37 4.49 -14.56 -7.88
N TRP A 38 3.19 -14.43 -8.16
CA TRP A 38 2.54 -14.88 -9.40
C TRP A 38 2.50 -13.83 -10.52
N VAL A 39 2.68 -12.54 -10.21
CA VAL A 39 2.72 -11.46 -11.22
C VAL A 39 4.14 -10.93 -11.31
N THR A 40 4.85 -11.31 -12.36
CA THR A 40 6.21 -10.82 -12.56
C THR A 40 6.19 -9.51 -13.33
N SER A 41 6.76 -8.45 -12.75
CA SER A 41 6.98 -7.20 -13.47
C SER A 41 8.25 -7.32 -14.32
N SER A 42 8.15 -7.09 -15.63
CA SER A 42 9.31 -6.92 -16.50
C SER A 42 10.19 -5.75 -16.02
N ASN A 43 11.50 -5.82 -16.26
CA ASN A 43 12.45 -4.75 -15.92
C ASN A 43 12.03 -3.41 -16.54
N LEU A 44 11.51 -3.45 -17.78
CA LEU A 44 11.01 -2.27 -18.48
C LEU A 44 9.76 -1.69 -17.79
N ASN A 45 8.82 -2.53 -17.36
CA ASN A 45 7.64 -2.10 -16.62
C ASN A 45 8.02 -1.46 -15.28
N LEU A 46 8.97 -2.05 -14.55
CA LEU A 46 9.50 -1.46 -13.31
C LEU A 46 10.13 -0.09 -13.57
N PHE A 47 10.94 0.02 -14.63
CA PHE A 47 11.58 1.27 -15.01
C PHE A 47 10.58 2.37 -15.34
N ILE A 48 9.56 2.07 -16.15
CA ILE A 48 8.46 3.01 -16.47
C ILE A 48 7.74 3.43 -15.20
N ARG A 49 7.39 2.50 -14.32
CA ARG A 49 6.70 2.80 -13.05
C ARG A 49 7.53 3.71 -12.16
N PHE A 50 8.83 3.47 -12.01
CA PHE A 50 9.70 4.35 -11.23
C PHE A 50 9.84 5.74 -11.87
N LYS A 51 9.98 5.83 -13.20
CA LYS A 51 9.99 7.11 -13.91
C LYS A 51 8.69 7.89 -13.70
N ALA A 52 7.54 7.23 -13.83
CA ALA A 52 6.25 7.85 -13.59
C ALA A 52 6.10 8.34 -12.14
N LEU A 53 6.58 7.54 -11.16
CA LEU A 53 6.59 7.93 -9.75
C LEU A 53 7.48 9.16 -9.51
N VAL A 54 8.69 9.21 -10.07
CA VAL A 54 9.58 10.37 -9.95
C VAL A 54 8.96 11.61 -10.59
N LEU A 55 8.41 11.49 -11.80
CA LEU A 55 7.78 12.59 -12.52
C LEU A 55 6.58 13.17 -11.75
N THR A 56 5.80 12.30 -11.11
CA THR A 56 4.62 12.71 -10.32
C THR A 56 4.94 13.00 -8.84
N SER A 57 6.19 12.90 -8.43
CA SER A 57 6.60 13.15 -7.04
C SER A 57 6.37 14.60 -6.59
N PRO A 58 6.52 15.66 -7.42
CA PRO A 58 6.21 17.02 -6.98
C PRO A 58 4.73 17.19 -6.63
N LEU A 59 3.83 16.62 -7.44
CA LEU A 59 2.38 16.62 -7.18
C LEU A 59 2.05 15.85 -5.90
N MET A 60 2.71 14.71 -5.68
CA MET A 60 2.57 13.96 -4.43
C MET A 60 3.06 14.76 -3.22
N LEU A 61 4.21 15.44 -3.32
CA LEU A 61 4.74 16.26 -2.23
C LEU A 61 3.79 17.41 -1.91
N PHE A 62 3.26 18.08 -2.93
CA PHE A 62 2.26 19.13 -2.75
C PHE A 62 1.02 18.63 -2.00
N GLY A 63 0.43 17.52 -2.44
CA GLY A 63 -0.73 16.93 -1.76
C GLY A 63 -0.41 16.45 -0.34
N PHE A 64 0.77 15.85 -0.14
CA PHE A 64 1.19 15.34 1.16
C PHE A 64 1.43 16.45 2.18
N LEU A 65 2.08 17.55 1.79
CA LEU A 65 2.33 18.68 2.67
C LEU A 65 1.03 19.33 3.14
N ASN A 66 0.06 19.46 2.25
CA ASN A 66 -1.21 20.07 2.61
C ASN A 66 -2.09 19.17 3.48
N GLY A 67 -2.08 17.85 3.24
CA GLY A 67 -2.77 16.90 4.11
C GLY A 67 -1.98 16.46 5.34
N LEU A 68 -0.81 17.06 5.61
CA LEU A 68 0.07 16.65 6.72
C LEU A 68 -0.61 16.85 8.07
N PHE A 69 -1.28 17.98 8.28
CA PHE A 69 -1.94 18.30 9.54
C PHE A 69 -3.12 17.36 9.84
N PRO A 70 -4.06 17.12 8.90
CA PRO A 70 -5.09 16.09 9.06
C PRO A 70 -4.52 14.71 9.44
N LEU A 71 -3.39 14.31 8.85
CA LEU A 71 -2.72 13.03 9.18
C LEU A 71 -2.18 13.00 10.62
N LEU A 72 -1.56 14.09 11.07
CA LEU A 72 -1.03 14.19 12.44
C LEU A 72 -2.15 14.18 13.47
N ILE A 73 -3.24 14.90 13.20
CA ILE A 73 -4.45 14.91 14.03
C ILE A 73 -5.05 13.51 14.09
N ASN A 74 -5.23 12.84 12.95
CA ASN A 74 -5.74 11.46 12.89
C ASN A 74 -4.88 10.52 13.74
N LYS A 75 -3.55 10.60 13.62
CA LYS A 75 -2.62 9.77 14.42
C LYS A 75 -2.79 10.03 15.92
N LYS A 76 -2.91 11.29 16.33
CA LYS A 76 -3.12 11.66 17.74
C LYS A 76 -4.48 11.17 18.24
N LEU A 77 -5.54 11.35 17.45
CA LEU A 77 -6.87 10.87 17.78
C LEU A 77 -6.90 9.35 17.95
N LEU A 78 -6.30 8.60 17.03
CA LEU A 78 -6.21 7.15 17.11
C LEU A 78 -5.50 6.66 18.37
N SER A 79 -4.55 7.43 18.90
CA SER A 79 -3.86 7.08 20.16
C SER A 79 -4.76 7.17 21.40
N LEU A 80 -5.89 7.88 21.32
CA LEU A 80 -6.86 7.96 22.41
C LEU A 80 -7.74 6.71 22.52
N PHE A 81 -7.86 5.94 21.43
CA PHE A 81 -8.65 4.72 21.39
C PHE A 81 -7.76 3.52 21.72
N LYS A 82 -7.94 2.95 22.92
CA LYS A 82 -7.19 1.74 23.36
C LYS A 82 -7.62 0.48 22.61
N ASP A 83 -8.90 0.38 22.28
CA ASP A 83 -9.44 -0.77 21.57
C ASP A 83 -9.21 -0.66 20.05
N LYS A 84 -8.54 -1.67 19.51
CA LYS A 84 -8.16 -1.77 18.09
C LYS A 84 -9.38 -1.91 17.18
N GLN A 85 -10.53 -2.35 17.68
CA GLN A 85 -11.75 -2.51 16.90
C GLN A 85 -12.28 -1.16 16.39
N PHE A 86 -12.08 -0.07 17.13
CA PHE A 86 -12.55 1.27 16.74
C PHE A 86 -11.58 2.02 15.82
N VAL A 87 -10.34 1.55 15.67
CA VAL A 87 -9.31 2.23 14.86
C VAL A 87 -9.75 2.49 13.42
N PRO A 88 -10.36 1.54 12.68
CA PRO A 88 -10.83 1.80 11.32
C PRO A 88 -11.93 2.86 11.27
N SER A 89 -12.93 2.78 12.16
CA SER A 89 -14.06 3.71 12.23
C SER A 89 -13.62 5.13 12.56
N VAL A 90 -12.77 5.27 13.58
CA VAL A 90 -12.21 6.57 13.98
C VAL A 90 -11.35 7.14 12.87
N ARG A 91 -10.53 6.32 12.20
CA ARG A 91 -9.72 6.77 11.07
C ARG A 91 -10.59 7.29 9.93
N TYR A 92 -11.68 6.59 9.62
CA TYR A 92 -12.61 7.00 8.57
C TYR A 92 -13.31 8.31 8.93
N ALA A 93 -13.95 8.38 10.10
CA ALA A 93 -14.69 9.56 10.55
C ALA A 93 -13.79 10.80 10.63
N SER A 94 -12.61 10.67 11.22
CA SER A 94 -11.66 11.78 11.33
C SER A 94 -11.09 12.21 9.97
N GLY A 95 -10.87 11.29 9.03
CA GLY A 95 -10.51 11.65 7.66
C GLY A 95 -11.62 12.47 6.98
N LEU A 96 -12.87 12.01 7.08
CA LEU A 96 -14.03 12.68 6.50
C LEU A 96 -14.25 14.09 7.07
N ILE A 97 -13.93 14.31 8.34
CA ILE A 97 -14.17 15.59 9.03
C ILE A 97 -12.96 16.53 8.90
N PHE A 98 -11.76 16.09 9.28
CA PHE A 98 -10.61 17.00 9.39
C PHE A 98 -10.02 17.41 8.05
N ILE A 99 -10.11 16.56 7.01
CA ILE A 99 -9.60 16.92 5.68
C ILE A 99 -10.36 18.13 5.11
N PRO A 100 -11.69 18.10 4.91
CA PRO A 100 -12.40 19.24 4.33
C PRO A 100 -12.38 20.49 5.20
N ILE A 101 -12.36 20.34 6.53
CA ILE A 101 -12.22 21.50 7.44
C ILE A 101 -10.87 22.17 7.24
N PHE A 102 -9.79 21.39 7.15
CA PHE A 102 -8.46 21.95 6.96
C PHE A 102 -8.32 22.60 5.58
N ASP A 103 -8.83 21.93 4.54
CA ASP A 103 -8.84 22.46 3.18
C ASP A 103 -9.64 23.77 3.11
N LEU A 104 -10.78 23.87 3.80
CA LEU A 104 -11.57 25.09 3.88
C LEU A 104 -10.79 26.23 4.53
N ILE A 105 -10.16 25.97 5.68
CA ILE A 105 -9.34 26.96 6.39
C ILE A 105 -8.19 27.45 5.50
N GLN A 106 -7.44 26.55 4.87
CA GLN A 106 -6.33 26.91 3.98
C GLN A 106 -6.82 27.72 2.76
N SER A 107 -7.96 27.34 2.19
CA SER A 107 -8.54 28.03 1.04
C SER A 107 -8.99 29.44 1.41
N LEU A 108 -9.68 29.61 2.54
CA LEU A 108 -10.09 30.92 3.05
C LEU A 108 -8.87 31.82 3.33
N LEU A 109 -7.81 31.27 3.93
CA LEU A 109 -6.55 31.99 4.12
C LEU A 109 -5.94 32.41 2.78
N LEU A 110 -5.90 31.53 1.79
CA LEU A 110 -5.40 31.86 0.46
C LEU A 110 -6.21 33.00 -0.19
N GLY A 111 -7.54 32.93 -0.14
CA GLY A 111 -8.44 33.94 -0.71
C GLY A 111 -8.29 35.30 -0.04
N THR A 112 -8.16 35.33 1.28
CA THR A 112 -7.96 36.58 2.04
C THR A 112 -6.58 37.20 1.81
N LEU A 113 -5.52 36.39 1.70
CA LEU A 113 -4.14 36.88 1.49
C LEU A 113 -3.88 37.33 0.06
N THR A 114 -4.36 36.58 -0.93
CA THR A 114 -4.15 36.88 -2.35
C THR A 114 -5.20 37.84 -2.91
N LYS A 115 -6.32 38.00 -2.19
CA LYS A 115 -7.56 38.65 -2.65
C LYS A 115 -8.17 38.02 -3.90
N ASP A 116 -7.75 36.81 -4.25
CA ASP A 116 -8.28 36.04 -5.38
C ASP A 116 -9.15 34.87 -4.85
N TRP A 117 -10.45 35.11 -4.83
CA TRP A 117 -11.44 34.13 -4.39
C TRP A 117 -11.64 32.99 -5.40
N LEU A 118 -11.35 33.22 -6.69
CA LEU A 118 -11.42 32.16 -7.69
C LEU A 118 -10.28 31.16 -7.46
N LEU A 119 -9.07 31.66 -7.24
CA LEU A 119 -7.92 30.84 -6.87
C LEU A 119 -8.18 30.05 -5.59
N SER A 120 -8.78 30.69 -4.57
CA SER A 120 -9.21 30.05 -3.32
C SER A 120 -10.19 28.89 -3.56
N LEU A 121 -11.21 29.09 -4.40
CA LEU A 121 -12.19 28.04 -4.71
C LEU A 121 -11.55 26.88 -5.49
N VAL A 122 -10.71 27.18 -6.49
CA VAL A 122 -9.96 26.16 -7.24
C VAL A 122 -9.06 25.37 -6.29
N TYR A 123 -8.36 26.06 -5.38
CA TYR A 123 -7.51 25.44 -4.37
C TYR A 123 -8.31 24.49 -3.47
N PHE A 124 -9.48 24.90 -2.98
CA PHE A 124 -10.36 24.09 -2.14
C PHE A 124 -10.77 22.76 -2.82
N LEU A 125 -11.07 22.80 -4.12
CA LEU A 125 -11.50 21.61 -4.86
C LEU A 125 -10.33 20.69 -5.24
N VAL A 126 -9.17 21.27 -5.55
CA VAL A 126 -7.97 20.52 -5.97
C VAL A 126 -7.26 19.87 -4.79
N MET A 127 -7.31 20.48 -3.61
CA MET A 127 -6.66 20.00 -2.38
C MET A 127 -7.01 18.54 -2.03
N PRO A 128 -8.29 18.15 -1.84
CA PRO A 128 -8.66 16.77 -1.54
C PRO A 128 -8.15 15.78 -2.59
N ALA A 129 -8.22 16.15 -3.87
CA ALA A 129 -7.78 15.31 -4.98
C ALA A 129 -6.26 15.08 -4.94
N THR A 130 -5.48 16.14 -4.74
CA THR A 130 -4.01 16.04 -4.64
C THR A 130 -3.55 15.30 -3.39
N PHE A 131 -4.25 15.47 -2.27
CA PHE A 131 -3.98 14.69 -1.05
C PHE A 131 -4.28 13.20 -1.26
N TYR A 132 -5.44 12.87 -1.84
CA TYR A 132 -5.78 11.49 -2.16
C TYR A 132 -4.77 10.87 -3.12
N PHE A 133 -4.37 11.61 -4.15
CA PHE A 133 -3.29 11.22 -5.05
C PHE A 133 -2.00 10.91 -4.28
N ALA A 134 -1.59 11.76 -3.33
CA ALA A 134 -0.38 11.52 -2.53
C ALA A 134 -0.45 10.21 -1.71
N LEU A 135 -1.62 9.87 -1.15
CA LEU A 135 -1.83 8.61 -0.44
C LEU A 135 -1.69 7.39 -1.37
N TYR A 136 -2.23 7.47 -2.59
CA TYR A 136 -2.12 6.40 -3.58
C TYR A 136 -0.72 6.28 -4.15
N TRP A 137 -0.07 7.41 -4.43
CA TRP A 137 1.32 7.46 -4.87
C TRP A 137 2.22 6.69 -3.90
N ARG A 138 2.04 6.89 -2.59
CA ARG A 138 2.78 6.14 -1.55
C ARG A 138 2.51 4.63 -1.62
N LYS A 139 1.27 4.21 -1.91
CA LYS A 139 0.94 2.78 -2.11
C LYS A 139 1.64 2.23 -3.36
N TRP A 140 1.63 2.97 -4.47
CA TRP A 140 2.29 2.58 -5.72
C TRP A 140 3.81 2.50 -5.56
N TRP A 141 4.43 3.44 -4.84
CA TRP A 141 5.84 3.41 -4.50
C TRP A 141 6.22 2.14 -3.73
N LYS A 142 5.47 1.84 -2.65
CA LYS A 142 5.68 0.60 -1.87
C LYS A 142 5.50 -0.64 -2.75
N SER A 143 4.49 -0.67 -3.61
CA SER A 143 4.29 -1.80 -4.53
C SER A 143 5.47 -1.95 -5.50
N ALA A 144 5.95 -0.86 -6.10
CA ALA A 144 7.08 -0.90 -7.05
C ALA A 144 8.38 -1.38 -6.39
N LEU A 145 8.66 -0.94 -5.16
CA LEU A 145 9.80 -1.45 -4.38
C LEU A 145 9.71 -2.95 -4.12
N ARG A 146 8.51 -3.44 -3.82
CA ARG A 146 8.27 -4.85 -3.52
C ARG A 146 8.42 -5.71 -4.76
N ASP A 147 7.88 -5.27 -5.89
CA ASP A 147 8.06 -5.95 -7.17
C ASP A 147 9.54 -5.96 -7.60
N ARG A 148 10.29 -4.86 -7.35
CA ARG A 148 11.74 -4.83 -7.57
C ARG A 148 12.47 -5.85 -6.70
N LYS A 149 12.07 -6.00 -5.43
CA LYS A 149 12.63 -6.98 -4.50
C LYS A 149 12.39 -8.40 -5.00
N THR A 150 11.15 -8.72 -5.40
CA THR A 150 10.79 -10.02 -5.97
C THR A 150 11.55 -10.30 -7.27
N ALA A 151 11.62 -9.33 -8.18
CA ALA A 151 12.36 -9.47 -9.44
C ALA A 151 13.85 -9.76 -9.21
N ARG A 152 14.46 -9.09 -8.22
CA ARG A 152 15.84 -9.34 -7.81
C ARG A 152 16.02 -10.73 -7.20
N PHE A 153 15.14 -11.15 -6.30
CA PHE A 153 15.18 -12.50 -5.69
C PHE A 153 15.11 -13.60 -6.75
N ARG A 154 14.16 -13.51 -7.68
CA ARG A 154 14.05 -14.44 -8.81
C ARG A 154 15.34 -14.52 -9.64
N LYS A 155 15.97 -13.38 -9.91
CA LYS A 155 17.20 -13.33 -10.70
C LYS A 155 18.39 -13.94 -9.94
N GLN A 156 18.46 -13.77 -8.63
CA GLN A 156 19.57 -14.24 -7.79
C GLN A 156 19.43 -15.71 -7.37
N HIS A 157 18.20 -16.17 -7.14
CA HIS A 157 17.90 -17.52 -6.65
C HIS A 157 16.82 -18.20 -7.51
N PRO A 158 17.10 -18.50 -8.79
CA PRO A 158 16.11 -19.09 -9.69
C PRO A 158 15.61 -20.46 -9.21
N HIS A 159 16.48 -21.28 -8.63
CA HIS A 159 16.11 -22.59 -8.09
C HIS A 159 15.16 -22.50 -6.89
N LEU A 160 15.44 -21.60 -5.93
CA LEU A 160 14.54 -21.36 -4.79
C LEU A 160 13.22 -20.75 -5.24
N TRP A 161 13.25 -19.91 -6.27
CA TRP A 161 12.05 -19.34 -6.86
C TRP A 161 11.13 -20.43 -7.44
N GLU A 162 11.69 -21.35 -8.21
CA GLU A 162 10.96 -22.51 -8.73
C GLU A 162 10.45 -23.42 -7.62
N GLN A 163 11.25 -23.66 -6.57
CA GLN A 163 10.83 -24.44 -5.41
C GLN A 163 9.64 -23.78 -4.70
N VAL A 164 9.71 -22.48 -4.40
CA VAL A 164 8.61 -21.73 -3.79
C VAL A 164 7.36 -21.76 -4.67
N LEU A 165 7.50 -21.58 -5.99
CA LEU A 165 6.38 -21.71 -6.92
C LEU A 165 5.79 -23.12 -6.92
N LYS A 166 6.61 -24.17 -6.92
CA LYS A 166 6.13 -25.56 -6.81
C LYS A 166 5.39 -25.78 -5.50
N LEU A 167 5.97 -25.42 -4.36
CA LEU A 167 5.36 -25.58 -3.04
C LEU A 167 4.02 -24.83 -2.89
N THR A 168 3.87 -23.69 -3.58
CA THR A 168 2.64 -22.89 -3.56
C THR A 168 1.61 -23.30 -4.62
N LEU A 169 2.04 -23.72 -5.83
CA LEU A 169 1.17 -24.06 -6.98
C LEU A 169 0.79 -25.55 -7.04
N LEU A 170 1.61 -26.48 -6.51
CA LEU A 170 1.22 -27.89 -6.33
C LEU A 170 -0.02 -28.04 -5.43
N SER A 171 -0.32 -27.00 -4.66
CA SER A 171 -1.52 -26.90 -3.85
C SER A 171 -2.77 -26.59 -4.69
N ASP A 172 -2.67 -25.83 -5.79
CA ASP A 172 -3.85 -25.32 -6.50
C ASP A 172 -4.34 -26.22 -7.65
N LYS A 173 -3.52 -27.20 -8.05
CA LYS A 173 -3.85 -28.19 -9.08
C LYS A 173 -4.20 -29.54 -8.44
N ARG A 174 -5.35 -29.66 -7.78
CA ARG A 174 -6.11 -30.90 -7.56
C ARG A 174 -7.43 -30.60 -6.86
#